data_AF-A0ABD8AKC6-F1
#
_entry.id   AF-A0ABD8AKC6-F1
#
_cell.length_a   1.000
_cell.length_b   1.000
_cell.length_c   1.000
_cell.angle_alpha   90.00
_cell.angle_beta   90.00
_cell.angle_gamma   90.00
#
_symmetry.space_group_name_H-M   'P 1'
#
loop_
_entity.id
_entity.type
_entity.pdbx_description
1 polymer ?
#
loop_
_entity_poly.entity_id
_entity_poly.type
_entity_poly.pdbx_seq_one_letter_code
_entity_poly.pdbx_strand_id
1 'polypeptide(L)'
;MIERITIKKLIETPQRGKTKRTSISNKGEFPIFSRRSLLNYVSEGYSNNYDFNGKYLILTANNEKKLEIYYYQGKFSVSNDCLVARIKNNDLLKSKFIYYWLETKVTKMQTKVNFKNNLFKYIKNLNIPIMQANFQNDIINVLDGFNNLIYEKIKSLNNHKNLEFTKEIFTLQRLTKLLKPGEKIQTKKFFEVVICDQDFSNVTLLKRPKIINYIKKNESKINEIKCDNSKVRFICKNDIFNIKENKLVNEILNDSIIFFNINEQIDFKYYQGKFIPGDISIIKSVDNNFLRHKYLYLLLTTNKVNIISNYFDKKQNKLNLDRLMDFEIFIPPLRIQDLLIKTMEKYFPIHIDILKILPKEIEKLMNNYHNYRDLLFLFDNEK
;
A
#
# COMPACT_ATOMS: atom_id res chain seq x y z
N MET A 1 18.77 15.28 44.77
CA MET A 1 19.55 15.08 43.52
C MET A 1 19.16 13.73 42.95
N ILE A 2 18.68 13.65 41.71
CA ILE A 2 18.27 12.36 41.11
C ILE A 2 19.53 11.58 40.73
N GLU A 3 19.66 10.35 41.23
CA GLU A 3 20.79 9.49 40.88
C GLU A 3 20.74 9.12 39.39
N ARG A 4 21.89 9.05 38.72
CA ARG A 4 21.98 8.78 37.29
C ARG A 4 22.99 7.68 37.00
N ILE A 5 22.69 6.85 36.02
CA ILE A 5 23.54 5.74 35.59
C ILE A 5 23.85 5.83 34.10
N THR A 6 25.06 5.48 33.70
CA THR A 6 25.49 5.53 32.30
C THR A 6 24.96 4.35 31.51
N ILE A 7 24.44 4.58 30.28
CA ILE A 7 23.86 3.53 29.42
C ILE A 7 24.80 2.33 29.19
N LYS A 8 26.10 2.54 28.99
CA LYS A 8 27.07 1.42 28.83
C LYS A 8 27.12 0.46 30.03
N LYS A 9 26.73 0.90 31.22
CA LYS A 9 26.66 0.05 32.42
C LYS A 9 25.38 -0.79 32.43
N LEU A 10 24.31 -0.31 31.80
CA LEU A 10 22.98 -0.95 31.77
C LEU A 10 22.80 -1.97 30.64
N ILE A 11 23.57 -1.87 29.56
CA ILE A 11 23.42 -2.74 28.39
C ILE A 11 24.63 -3.66 28.19
N GLU A 12 24.37 -4.85 27.67
CA GLU A 12 25.39 -5.75 27.15
C GLU A 12 26.06 -5.15 25.90
N THR A 13 27.24 -5.65 25.57
CA THR A 13 27.95 -5.26 24.35
C THR A 13 27.04 -5.53 23.14
N PRO A 14 26.72 -4.50 22.33
CA PRO A 14 25.80 -4.68 21.21
C PRO A 14 26.33 -5.67 20.18
N GLN A 15 25.47 -6.55 19.72
CA GLN A 15 25.78 -7.56 18.69
C GLN A 15 25.23 -7.11 17.35
N ARG A 16 25.93 -7.43 16.25
CA ARG A 16 25.45 -7.14 14.90
C ARG A 16 24.54 -8.26 14.41
N GLY A 17 23.46 -7.90 13.71
CA GLY A 17 22.61 -8.86 13.02
C GLY A 17 23.37 -9.69 11.99
N LYS A 18 22.89 -10.90 11.74
CA LYS A 18 23.52 -11.85 10.82
C LYS A 18 22.60 -12.28 9.69
N THR A 19 21.30 -11.99 9.80
CA THR A 19 20.29 -12.46 8.85
C THR A 19 20.42 -11.70 7.53
N LYS A 20 20.58 -12.45 6.42
CA LYS A 20 20.59 -11.87 5.07
C LYS A 20 19.16 -11.54 4.65
N ARG A 21 18.97 -10.42 3.95
CA ARG A 21 17.62 -10.01 3.49
C ARG A 21 16.98 -11.00 2.51
N THR A 22 17.79 -11.80 1.81
CA THR A 22 17.32 -12.83 0.88
C THR A 22 16.61 -14.00 1.55
N SER A 23 16.76 -14.19 2.88
CA SER A 23 16.06 -15.24 3.62
C SER A 23 14.71 -14.77 4.21
N ILE A 24 14.30 -13.54 3.92
CA ILE A 24 13.04 -12.98 4.41
C ILE A 24 11.88 -13.54 3.56
N SER A 25 10.88 -14.07 4.24
CA SER A 25 9.67 -14.64 3.63
C SER A 25 8.42 -13.94 4.18
N ASN A 26 7.32 -13.97 3.42
CA ASN A 26 6.01 -13.55 3.94
C ASN A 26 5.38 -14.63 4.86
N LYS A 27 6.01 -15.81 4.94
CA LYS A 27 5.61 -16.94 5.79
C LYS A 27 6.73 -17.26 6.78
N GLY A 28 6.38 -17.44 8.05
CA GLY A 28 7.29 -17.89 9.10
C GLY A 28 6.78 -17.53 10.49
N GLU A 29 7.37 -18.09 11.53
CA GLU A 29 6.95 -17.89 12.92
C GLU A 29 7.55 -16.63 13.56
N PHE A 30 8.83 -16.33 13.28
CA PHE A 30 9.58 -15.28 13.97
C PHE A 30 9.83 -14.07 13.07
N PRO A 31 9.64 -12.84 13.56
CA PRO A 31 9.85 -11.63 12.77
C PRO A 31 11.34 -11.36 12.50
N ILE A 32 11.61 -10.86 11.30
CA ILE A 32 12.91 -10.29 10.92
C ILE A 32 12.77 -8.78 10.83
N PHE A 33 13.63 -8.05 11.54
CA PHE A 33 13.69 -6.60 11.46
C PHE A 33 14.90 -6.11 10.64
N SER A 34 14.70 -5.02 9.91
CA SER A 34 15.79 -4.31 9.27
C SER A 34 15.60 -2.81 9.33
N ARG A 35 16.60 -2.09 8.83
CA ARG A 35 16.57 -0.65 8.57
C ARG A 35 15.31 -0.16 7.84
N ARG A 36 14.63 -0.99 7.03
CA ARG A 36 13.42 -0.57 6.29
C ARG A 36 12.13 -0.81 7.04
N SER A 37 12.04 -1.89 7.80
CA SER A 37 10.77 -2.35 8.37
C SER A 37 10.39 -1.60 9.64
N LEU A 38 11.41 -1.24 10.42
CA LEU A 38 11.22 -0.57 11.69
C LEU A 38 10.69 0.87 11.54
N LEU A 39 10.92 1.53 10.40
CA LEU A 39 10.30 2.83 10.02
C LEU A 39 8.76 2.81 10.10
N ASN A 40 8.15 1.63 9.98
CA ASN A 40 6.70 1.46 9.93
C ASN A 40 6.13 0.72 11.14
N TYR A 41 6.95 0.41 12.16
CA TYR A 41 6.56 -0.47 13.27
C TYR A 41 6.12 -1.89 12.82
N VAL A 42 6.64 -2.37 11.69
CA VAL A 42 6.34 -3.72 11.16
C VAL A 42 7.65 -4.49 10.97
N SER A 43 7.60 -5.82 11.02
CA SER A 43 8.72 -6.65 10.57
C SER A 43 8.89 -6.55 9.04
N GLU A 44 10.09 -6.82 8.53
CA GLU A 44 10.32 -6.89 7.07
C GLU A 44 9.73 -8.18 6.49
N GLY A 45 9.60 -9.19 7.34
CA GLY A 45 8.96 -10.46 7.07
C GLY A 45 9.27 -11.43 8.20
N TYR A 46 9.24 -12.72 7.89
CA TYR A 46 9.30 -13.79 8.87
C TYR A 46 10.28 -14.90 8.46
N SER A 47 10.76 -15.65 9.46
CA SER A 47 11.51 -16.89 9.33
C SER A 47 11.11 -17.90 10.40
N ASN A 48 11.36 -19.18 10.16
CA ASN A 48 11.17 -20.23 11.17
C ASN A 48 12.34 -20.35 12.16
N ASN A 49 13.43 -19.61 11.92
CA ASN A 49 14.58 -19.52 12.83
C ASN A 49 14.67 -18.12 13.43
N TYR A 50 15.32 -18.01 14.60
CA TYR A 50 15.58 -16.74 15.28
C TYR A 50 17.02 -16.68 15.79
N ASP A 51 17.58 -15.46 15.84
CA ASP A 51 18.93 -15.18 16.34
C ASP A 51 18.91 -14.73 17.81
N PHE A 52 17.83 -14.09 18.25
CA PHE A 52 17.71 -13.45 19.56
C PHE A 52 16.40 -13.84 20.25
N ASN A 53 16.44 -14.01 21.57
CA ASN A 53 15.27 -14.26 22.41
C ASN A 53 15.35 -13.46 23.70
N GLY A 54 14.37 -12.59 23.95
CA GLY A 54 14.26 -11.79 25.17
C GLY A 54 13.93 -10.34 24.89
N LYS A 55 14.33 -9.44 25.80
CA LYS A 55 14.11 -7.99 25.71
C LYS A 55 15.34 -7.31 25.16
N TYR A 56 15.21 -6.67 24.00
CA TYR A 56 16.33 -6.06 23.29
C TYR A 56 15.97 -4.66 22.80
N LEU A 57 16.99 -3.80 22.78
CA LEU A 57 16.99 -2.61 21.96
C LEU A 57 17.58 -2.96 20.60
N ILE A 58 16.87 -2.58 19.54
CA ILE A 58 17.35 -2.67 18.16
C ILE A 58 17.75 -1.27 17.72
N LEU A 59 19.00 -1.13 17.31
CA LEU A 59 19.64 0.12 16.93
C LEU A 59 19.93 0.09 15.44
N THR A 60 19.43 1.06 14.69
CA THR A 60 19.70 1.19 13.26
C THR A 60 19.84 2.66 12.86
N ALA A 61 20.14 2.92 11.60
CA ALA A 61 20.07 4.24 11.01
C ALA A 61 19.29 4.12 9.71
N ASN A 62 18.25 4.92 9.48
CA ASN A 62 17.44 4.86 8.26
C ASN A 62 18.19 5.40 7.04
N ASN A 63 17.62 5.27 5.83
CA ASN A 63 18.28 5.63 4.56
C ASN A 63 18.84 7.06 4.51
N GLU A 64 18.27 7.99 5.29
CA GLU A 64 18.73 9.38 5.43
C GLU A 64 19.81 9.57 6.51
N LYS A 65 20.33 8.47 7.05
CA LYS A 65 21.27 8.40 8.20
C LYS A 65 20.70 8.97 9.51
N LYS A 66 19.37 9.04 9.65
CA LYS A 66 18.74 9.34 10.95
C LYS A 66 18.78 8.10 11.84
N LEU A 67 19.11 8.29 13.10
CA LEU A 67 19.29 7.23 14.10
C LEU A 67 17.95 6.70 14.59
N GLU A 68 17.72 5.39 14.61
CA GLU A 68 16.47 4.85 15.11
C GLU A 68 16.73 3.77 16.16
N ILE A 69 15.93 3.81 17.23
CA ILE A 69 15.95 2.85 18.33
C ILE A 69 14.58 2.23 18.41
N TYR A 70 14.54 0.92 18.58
CA TYR A 70 13.31 0.16 18.76
C TYR A 70 13.44 -0.78 19.94
N TYR A 71 12.31 -1.09 20.55
CA TYR A 71 12.22 -2.12 21.57
C TYR A 71 11.51 -3.34 21.00
N TYR A 72 12.05 -4.53 21.24
CA TYR A 72 11.35 -5.77 20.95
C TYR A 72 11.50 -6.76 22.11
N GLN A 73 10.43 -7.50 22.37
CA GLN A 73 10.39 -8.59 23.34
C GLN A 73 9.89 -9.86 22.68
N GLY A 74 10.72 -10.90 22.69
CA GLY A 74 10.38 -12.21 22.14
C GLY A 74 11.53 -12.81 21.32
N LYS A 75 11.18 -13.76 20.46
CA LYS A 75 12.10 -14.40 19.50
C LYS A 75 12.12 -13.62 18.18
N PHE A 76 13.28 -13.22 17.69
CA PHE A 76 13.41 -12.43 16.46
C PHE A 76 14.81 -12.55 15.85
N SER A 77 14.94 -12.04 14.63
CA SER A 77 16.23 -11.82 13.96
C SER A 77 16.33 -10.40 13.41
N VAL A 78 17.55 -9.94 13.15
CA VAL A 78 17.79 -8.64 12.50
C VAL A 78 18.82 -8.72 11.39
N SER A 79 18.71 -7.84 10.42
CA SER A 79 19.71 -7.73 9.34
C SER A 79 21.05 -7.19 9.83
N ASN A 80 22.09 -7.37 9.02
CA ASN A 80 23.45 -6.89 9.27
C ASN A 80 23.59 -5.35 9.43
N ASP A 81 22.56 -4.60 9.05
CA ASP A 81 22.45 -3.15 9.21
C ASP A 81 21.95 -2.72 10.61
N CYS A 82 21.60 -3.69 11.46
CA CYS A 82 21.11 -3.46 12.82
C CYS A 82 22.15 -3.92 13.86
N LEU A 83 22.21 -3.19 14.97
CA LEU A 83 22.84 -3.64 16.21
C LEU A 83 21.75 -3.95 17.23
N VAL A 84 21.95 -4.99 18.03
CA VAL A 84 21.03 -5.35 19.12
C VAL A 84 21.76 -5.30 20.45
N ALA A 85 21.13 -4.69 21.44
CA ALA A 85 21.67 -4.56 22.78
C ALA A 85 20.68 -5.10 23.81
N ARG A 86 21.12 -6.09 24.59
CA ARG A 86 20.35 -6.62 25.72
C ARG A 86 20.53 -5.74 26.94
N ILE A 87 19.48 -5.60 27.74
CA ILE A 87 19.52 -4.84 28.99
C ILE A 87 19.83 -5.80 30.14
N LYS A 88 20.86 -5.47 30.94
CA LYS A 88 21.43 -6.34 31.97
C LYS A 88 20.55 -6.47 33.21
N ASN A 89 19.97 -5.36 33.66
CA ASN A 89 19.17 -5.30 34.89
C ASN A 89 17.87 -4.54 34.61
N ASN A 90 16.77 -5.29 34.59
CA ASN A 90 15.44 -4.76 34.31
C ASN A 90 14.68 -4.36 35.59
N ASP A 91 15.23 -4.65 36.77
CA ASP A 91 14.64 -4.31 38.08
C ASP A 91 14.98 -2.88 38.47
N LEU A 92 16.21 -2.44 38.18
CA LEU A 92 16.63 -1.05 38.40
C LEU A 92 15.92 -0.10 37.41
N LEU A 93 16.02 -0.39 36.12
CA LEU A 93 15.41 0.39 35.05
C LEU A 93 14.78 -0.55 34.03
N LYS A 94 13.47 -0.39 33.83
CA LYS A 94 12.72 -1.20 32.89
C LYS A 94 13.19 -0.92 31.47
N SER A 95 13.29 -1.99 30.69
CA SER A 95 13.81 -1.95 29.33
C SER A 95 13.06 -0.99 28.41
N LYS A 96 11.73 -0.95 28.54
CA LYS A 96 10.87 0.00 27.81
C LYS A 96 11.07 1.45 28.27
N PHE A 97 11.30 1.69 29.56
CA PHE A 97 11.60 3.03 30.05
C PHE A 97 12.92 3.54 29.46
N ILE A 98 13.97 2.71 29.44
CA ILE A 98 15.25 3.02 28.79
C ILE A 98 15.03 3.32 27.30
N TYR A 99 14.22 2.52 26.60
CA TYR A 99 13.86 2.75 25.21
C TYR A 99 13.22 4.13 24.99
N TYR A 100 12.13 4.43 25.70
CA TYR A 100 11.41 5.69 25.54
C TYR A 100 12.28 6.91 25.89
N TRP A 101 13.08 6.80 26.94
CA TRP A 101 14.02 7.85 27.30
C TRP A 101 15.07 8.08 26.21
N LEU A 102 15.69 7.00 25.70
CA LEU A 102 16.69 7.08 24.63
C LEU A 102 16.10 7.68 23.36
N GLU A 103 14.84 7.38 23.05
CA GLU A 103 14.15 7.95 21.89
C GLU A 103 14.11 9.48 21.95
N THR A 104 13.80 10.08 23.10
CA THR A 104 13.83 11.55 23.27
C THR A 104 15.23 12.12 23.01
N LYS A 105 16.28 11.43 23.45
CA LYS A 105 17.67 11.89 23.28
C LYS A 105 18.09 11.79 21.82
N VAL A 106 17.74 10.69 21.16
CA VAL A 106 18.04 10.50 19.74
C VAL A 106 17.33 11.55 18.88
N THR A 107 16.04 11.84 19.12
CA THR A 107 15.32 12.89 18.40
C THR A 107 16.01 14.25 18.55
N LYS A 108 16.46 14.62 19.75
CA LYS A 108 17.19 15.88 20.01
C LYS A 108 18.58 15.93 19.39
N MET A 109 19.26 14.79 19.26
CA MET A 109 20.60 14.71 18.65
C MET A 109 20.56 14.82 17.12
N GLN A 110 19.49 14.32 16.50
CA GLN A 110 19.33 14.29 15.05
C GLN A 110 19.32 15.67 14.37
N THR A 111 18.97 16.72 15.10
CA THR A 111 18.94 18.08 14.57
C THR A 111 20.33 18.71 14.44
N LYS A 112 21.39 18.09 14.99
CA LYS A 112 22.70 18.73 15.16
C LYS A 112 23.88 17.99 14.52
N VAL A 113 23.74 16.73 14.10
CA VAL A 113 24.87 15.88 13.71
C VAL A 113 24.53 14.99 12.52
N ASN A 114 25.48 14.83 11.59
CA ASN A 114 25.40 13.84 10.52
C ASN A 114 25.95 12.50 11.04
N PHE A 115 25.08 11.53 11.35
CA PHE A 115 25.49 10.31 12.05
C PHE A 115 26.21 9.31 11.14
N LYS A 116 27.31 8.74 11.63
CA LYS A 116 27.94 7.55 11.03
C LYS A 116 27.18 6.28 11.46
N ASN A 117 27.33 5.18 10.73
CA ASN A 117 26.59 3.90 10.83
C ASN A 117 26.71 3.12 12.18
N ASN A 118 27.04 3.77 13.30
CA ASN A 118 27.12 3.13 14.62
C ASN A 118 26.47 4.00 15.70
N LEU A 119 25.16 3.80 15.89
CA LEU A 119 24.34 4.47 16.90
C LEU A 119 24.90 4.34 18.32
N PHE A 120 25.41 3.16 18.67
CA PHE A 120 25.91 2.90 20.03
C PHE A 120 27.01 3.87 20.46
N LYS A 121 27.84 4.36 19.53
CA LYS A 121 28.90 5.33 19.82
C LYS A 121 28.35 6.62 20.48
N TYR A 122 27.14 7.02 20.10
CA TYR A 122 26.53 8.28 20.53
C TYR A 122 25.71 8.13 21.81
N ILE A 123 25.08 6.98 22.03
CA ILE A 123 24.20 6.76 23.20
C ILE A 123 24.92 6.17 24.41
N LYS A 124 26.06 5.49 24.24
CA LYS A 124 26.73 4.71 25.30
C LYS A 124 27.12 5.52 26.55
N ASN A 125 27.40 6.81 26.40
CA ASN A 125 27.87 7.69 27.47
C ASN A 125 26.75 8.58 28.06
N LEU A 126 25.51 8.41 27.59
CA LEU A 126 24.39 9.15 28.16
C LEU A 126 24.08 8.64 29.57
N ASN A 127 23.70 9.57 30.45
CA ASN A 127 23.34 9.28 31.83
C ASN A 127 21.82 9.37 31.98
N ILE A 128 21.18 8.24 32.24
CA ILE A 128 19.73 8.14 32.46
C ILE A 128 19.43 8.28 33.96
N PRO A 129 18.38 9.02 34.36
CA PRO A 129 17.97 9.11 35.75
C PRO A 129 17.38 7.77 36.23
N ILE A 130 17.72 7.38 37.46
CA ILE A 130 17.12 6.23 38.14
C ILE A 130 15.81 6.70 38.76
N MET A 131 14.68 6.23 38.21
CA MET A 131 13.34 6.61 38.66
C MET A 131 12.69 5.46 39.44
N GLN A 132 11.73 5.78 40.32
CA GLN A 132 10.96 4.76 41.02
C GLN A 132 10.14 3.89 40.06
N ALA A 133 9.95 2.62 40.40
CA ALA A 133 9.32 1.63 39.52
C ALA A 133 7.90 2.03 39.07
N ASN A 134 7.11 2.65 39.96
CA ASN A 134 5.74 3.09 39.63
C ASN A 134 5.75 4.16 38.53
N PHE A 135 6.58 5.19 38.70
CA PHE A 135 6.72 6.25 37.71
C PHE A 135 7.21 5.73 36.35
N GLN A 136 8.14 4.76 36.36
CA GLN A 136 8.55 4.09 35.12
C GLN A 136 7.36 3.38 34.44
N ASN A 137 6.49 2.72 35.20
CA ASN A 137 5.32 2.03 34.67
C ASN A 137 4.30 2.99 34.07
N ASP A 138 4.03 4.11 34.74
CA ASP A 138 3.06 5.09 34.27
C ASP A 138 3.46 5.65 32.90
N ILE A 139 4.75 6.00 32.74
CA ILE A 139 5.30 6.43 31.45
C ILE A 139 5.18 5.31 30.41
N ILE A 140 5.58 4.08 30.77
CA ILE A 140 5.50 2.94 29.85
C ILE A 140 4.06 2.71 29.39
N ASN A 141 3.08 2.74 30.31
CA ASN A 141 1.68 2.47 30.02
C ASN A 141 1.09 3.51 29.05
N VAL A 142 1.37 4.79 29.28
CA VAL A 142 0.90 5.88 28.39
C VAL A 142 1.49 5.72 27.00
N LEU A 143 2.80 5.53 26.89
CA LEU A 143 3.49 5.47 25.60
C LEU A 143 3.21 4.16 24.85
N ASP A 144 3.08 3.03 25.55
CA ASP A 144 2.62 1.78 24.95
C ASP A 144 1.19 1.91 24.42
N GLY A 145 0.31 2.62 25.14
CA GLY A 145 -1.05 2.91 24.69
C GLY A 145 -1.08 3.63 23.34
N PHE A 146 -0.28 4.68 23.18
CA PHE A 146 -0.12 5.38 21.90
C PHE A 146 0.44 4.47 20.81
N ASN A 147 1.52 3.73 21.10
CA ASN A 147 2.15 2.85 20.13
C ASN A 147 1.18 1.75 19.64
N ASN A 148 0.38 1.18 20.52
CA ASN A 148 -0.65 0.20 20.15
C ASN A 148 -1.71 0.81 19.23
N LEU A 149 -2.20 2.03 19.53
CA LEU A 149 -3.18 2.73 18.68
C LEU A 149 -2.61 3.06 17.30
N ILE A 150 -1.36 3.53 17.24
CA ILE A 150 -0.65 3.82 15.99
C ILE A 150 -0.49 2.53 15.17
N TYR A 151 -0.04 1.45 15.80
CA TYR A 151 0.13 0.15 15.15
C TYR A 151 -1.19 -0.37 14.54
N GLU A 152 -2.29 -0.37 15.30
CA GLU A 152 -3.60 -0.83 14.81
C GLU A 152 -4.10 0.01 13.63
N LYS A 153 -3.90 1.33 13.65
CA LYS A 153 -4.25 2.19 12.51
C LYS A 153 -3.37 1.97 11.29
N ILE A 154 -2.04 1.81 11.46
CA ILE A 154 -1.13 1.49 10.34
C ILE A 154 -1.49 0.12 9.74
N LYS A 155 -1.77 -0.87 10.58
CA LYS A 155 -2.23 -2.20 10.15
C LYS A 155 -3.55 -2.11 9.37
N SER A 156 -4.53 -1.35 9.89
CA SER A 156 -5.78 -1.09 9.18
C SER A 156 -5.55 -0.38 7.83
N LEU A 157 -4.68 0.64 7.78
CA LEU A 157 -4.33 1.35 6.55
C LEU A 157 -3.71 0.41 5.52
N ASN A 158 -2.78 -0.45 5.96
CA ASN A 158 -2.15 -1.43 5.08
C ASN A 158 -3.17 -2.45 4.56
N ASN A 159 -4.10 -2.90 5.41
CA ASN A 159 -5.21 -3.77 4.97
C ASN A 159 -6.10 -3.08 3.94
N HIS A 160 -6.38 -1.78 4.09
CA HIS A 160 -7.15 -1.02 3.10
C HIS A 160 -6.37 -0.76 1.80
N LYS A 161 -5.05 -0.51 1.88
CA LYS A 161 -4.18 -0.34 0.71
C LYS A 161 -4.00 -1.64 -0.07
N ASN A 162 -3.88 -2.76 0.63
CA ASN A 162 -3.87 -4.09 0.05
C ASN A 162 -5.31 -4.45 -0.33
N LEU A 163 -5.73 -4.04 -1.52
CA LEU A 163 -7.01 -4.34 -2.17
C LEU A 163 -7.32 -5.85 -2.33
N GLU A 164 -6.69 -6.77 -1.59
CA GLU A 164 -6.99 -8.20 -1.54
C GLU A 164 -8.48 -8.49 -1.33
N PHE A 165 -9.18 -7.63 -0.58
CA PHE A 165 -10.64 -7.74 -0.41
C PHE A 165 -11.41 -7.73 -1.75
N THR A 166 -10.88 -7.09 -2.78
CA THR A 166 -11.48 -7.06 -4.13
C THR A 166 -10.97 -8.18 -5.04
N LYS A 167 -9.75 -8.69 -4.83
CA LYS A 167 -9.19 -9.81 -5.60
C LYS A 167 -9.92 -11.11 -5.32
N GLU A 168 -10.31 -11.36 -4.07
CA GLU A 168 -10.99 -12.61 -3.72
C GLU A 168 -12.42 -12.69 -4.30
N ILE A 169 -13.14 -11.57 -4.39
CA ILE A 169 -14.56 -11.56 -4.74
C ILE A 169 -14.82 -12.15 -6.13
N PHE A 170 -13.93 -11.92 -7.09
CA PHE A 170 -14.06 -12.41 -8.46
C PHE A 170 -13.43 -13.80 -8.68
N THR A 171 -12.98 -14.47 -7.61
CA THR A 171 -12.47 -15.85 -7.71
C THR A 171 -13.62 -16.84 -7.92
N LEU A 172 -13.34 -17.91 -8.65
CA LEU A 172 -14.32 -18.98 -8.89
C LEU A 172 -14.89 -19.53 -7.56
N GLN A 173 -14.05 -19.69 -6.53
CA GLN A 173 -14.48 -20.17 -5.22
C GLN A 173 -15.46 -19.23 -4.52
N ARG A 174 -15.35 -17.91 -4.67
CA ARG A 174 -16.30 -16.95 -4.10
C ARG A 174 -17.56 -16.85 -4.95
N LEU A 175 -17.41 -16.79 -6.26
CA LEU A 175 -18.54 -16.70 -7.19
C LEU A 175 -19.46 -17.92 -7.08
N THR A 176 -18.90 -19.13 -6.93
CA THR A 176 -19.68 -20.37 -6.77
C THR A 176 -20.58 -20.36 -5.52
N LYS A 177 -20.14 -19.73 -4.42
CA LYS A 177 -20.94 -19.57 -3.19
C LYS A 177 -22.16 -18.66 -3.36
N LEU A 178 -22.21 -17.87 -4.42
CA LEU A 178 -23.31 -16.95 -4.71
C LEU A 178 -24.35 -17.53 -5.68
N LEU A 179 -24.11 -18.73 -6.22
CA LEU A 179 -24.99 -19.41 -7.16
C LEU A 179 -26.24 -19.94 -6.46
N LYS A 180 -27.38 -19.81 -7.14
CA LYS A 180 -28.61 -20.53 -6.81
C LYS A 180 -28.62 -21.91 -7.48
N PRO A 181 -29.44 -22.86 -7.02
CA PRO A 181 -29.61 -24.15 -7.69
C PRO A 181 -29.90 -23.98 -9.19
N GLY A 182 -29.14 -24.69 -10.03
CA GLY A 182 -29.26 -24.60 -11.50
C GLY A 182 -28.44 -23.48 -12.17
N GLU A 183 -27.97 -22.48 -11.41
CA GLU A 183 -27.07 -21.46 -11.96
C GLU A 183 -25.66 -22.04 -12.17
N LYS A 184 -24.98 -21.61 -13.24
CA LYS A 184 -23.60 -22.00 -13.56
C LYS A 184 -22.76 -20.77 -13.88
N ILE A 185 -21.46 -20.86 -13.60
CA ILE A 185 -20.47 -19.87 -14.03
C ILE A 185 -19.89 -20.34 -15.35
N GLN A 186 -19.81 -19.44 -16.33
CA GLN A 186 -19.15 -19.71 -17.59
C GLN A 186 -17.71 -19.24 -17.54
N THR A 187 -16.80 -20.03 -18.10
CA THR A 187 -15.40 -19.64 -18.29
C THR A 187 -15.19 -19.32 -19.76
N LYS A 188 -14.68 -18.13 -20.06
CA LYS A 188 -14.44 -17.66 -21.42
C LYS A 188 -13.05 -17.04 -21.53
N LYS A 189 -12.42 -17.20 -22.70
CA LYS A 189 -11.25 -16.42 -23.08
C LYS A 189 -11.67 -15.00 -23.37
N PHE A 190 -10.78 -14.06 -23.10
CA PHE A 190 -11.08 -12.63 -23.20
C PHE A 190 -11.57 -12.25 -24.60
N PHE A 191 -10.90 -12.75 -25.66
CA PHE A 191 -11.29 -12.44 -27.04
C PHE A 191 -12.70 -12.91 -27.44
N GLU A 192 -13.27 -13.91 -26.76
CA GLU A 192 -14.61 -14.43 -27.08
C GLU A 192 -15.74 -13.46 -26.68
N VAL A 193 -15.46 -12.55 -25.76
CA VAL A 193 -16.50 -11.80 -25.02
C VAL A 193 -16.27 -10.30 -25.00
N VAL A 194 -15.21 -9.81 -25.64
CA VAL A 194 -14.89 -8.38 -25.72
C VAL A 194 -14.87 -7.85 -27.16
N ILE A 195 -15.16 -6.56 -27.25
CA ILE A 195 -14.97 -5.72 -28.42
C ILE A 195 -13.87 -4.72 -28.07
N CYS A 196 -12.96 -4.48 -29.01
CA CYS A 196 -11.82 -3.59 -28.83
C CYS A 196 -11.78 -2.52 -29.93
N ASP A 197 -10.94 -1.51 -29.74
CA ASP A 197 -10.70 -0.49 -30.77
C ASP A 197 -9.54 -0.84 -31.71
N GLN A 198 -9.20 0.10 -32.62
CA GLN A 198 -8.14 -0.08 -33.60
C GLN A 198 -6.73 -0.35 -33.03
N ASP A 199 -6.47 -0.12 -31.74
CA ASP A 199 -5.16 -0.40 -31.13
C ASP A 199 -4.87 -1.91 -31.04
N PHE A 200 -5.92 -2.73 -31.14
CA PHE A 200 -5.85 -4.19 -31.13
C PHE A 200 -5.70 -4.79 -32.54
N SER A 201 -5.48 -3.97 -33.56
CA SER A 201 -5.30 -4.40 -34.96
C SER A 201 -4.16 -5.41 -35.16
N ASN A 202 -3.12 -5.36 -34.33
CA ASN A 202 -1.97 -6.26 -34.38
C ASN A 202 -2.16 -7.59 -33.63
N VAL A 203 -3.33 -7.83 -33.01
CA VAL A 203 -3.65 -9.12 -32.38
C VAL A 203 -3.80 -10.20 -33.46
N THR A 204 -3.34 -11.42 -33.15
CA THR A 204 -3.44 -12.62 -33.99
C THR A 204 -4.87 -12.80 -34.49
N LEU A 205 -5.06 -13.05 -35.79
CA LEU A 205 -6.38 -13.11 -36.44
C LEU A 205 -7.38 -14.02 -35.71
N LEU A 206 -6.96 -15.20 -35.25
CA LEU A 206 -7.81 -16.15 -34.54
C LEU A 206 -8.28 -15.66 -33.16
N LYS A 207 -7.50 -14.76 -32.55
CA LYS A 207 -7.80 -14.16 -31.23
C LYS A 207 -8.29 -12.73 -31.37
N ARG A 208 -8.51 -12.26 -32.60
CA ARG A 208 -8.81 -10.85 -32.84
C ARG A 208 -10.26 -10.61 -32.41
N PRO A 209 -10.48 -9.82 -31.34
CA PRO A 209 -11.82 -9.44 -30.97
C PRO A 209 -12.45 -8.61 -32.09
N LYS A 210 -13.77 -8.44 -32.07
CA LYS A 210 -14.43 -7.48 -32.98
C LYS A 210 -13.79 -6.11 -32.78
N ILE A 211 -13.31 -5.50 -33.86
CA ILE A 211 -12.65 -4.18 -33.83
C ILE A 211 -13.66 -3.11 -34.21
N ILE A 212 -13.78 -2.07 -33.38
CA ILE A 212 -14.50 -0.84 -33.69
C ILE A 212 -13.49 0.24 -34.02
N ASN A 213 -13.71 0.95 -35.13
CA ASN A 213 -12.90 2.10 -35.48
C ASN A 213 -13.50 3.36 -34.83
N TYR A 214 -12.80 3.93 -33.86
CA TYR A 214 -13.18 5.20 -33.24
C TYR A 214 -12.35 6.33 -33.83
N ILE A 215 -12.99 7.46 -34.13
CA ILE A 215 -12.28 8.67 -34.58
C ILE A 215 -11.60 9.29 -33.36
N LYS A 216 -10.34 8.93 -33.13
CA LYS A 216 -9.52 9.45 -32.03
C LYS A 216 -9.01 10.85 -32.35
N LYS A 217 -8.99 11.75 -31.36
CA LYS A 217 -8.50 13.14 -31.50
C LYS A 217 -7.27 13.43 -30.65
N ASN A 218 -6.37 14.24 -31.21
CA ASN A 218 -5.20 14.70 -30.47
C ASN A 218 -5.61 15.77 -29.45
N GLU A 219 -5.15 15.60 -28.21
CA GLU A 219 -5.47 16.48 -27.07
C GLU A 219 -5.16 17.96 -27.33
N SER A 220 -4.05 18.25 -28.03
CA SER A 220 -3.64 19.63 -28.33
C SER A 220 -4.71 20.43 -29.11
N LYS A 221 -5.45 19.76 -30.00
CA LYS A 221 -6.52 20.37 -30.82
C LYS A 221 -7.83 20.52 -30.05
N ILE A 222 -7.98 19.86 -28.90
CA ILE A 222 -9.21 19.81 -28.10
C ILE A 222 -9.16 20.80 -26.92
N ASN A 223 -7.97 21.21 -26.49
CA ASN A 223 -7.81 22.17 -25.40
C ASN A 223 -8.55 23.50 -25.63
N GLU A 224 -8.63 23.96 -26.89
CA GLU A 224 -9.33 25.20 -27.28
C GLU A 224 -10.85 25.16 -27.09
N ILE A 225 -11.43 23.96 -26.92
CA ILE A 225 -12.88 23.75 -26.80
C ILE A 225 -13.30 23.20 -25.45
N LYS A 226 -12.38 23.18 -24.48
CA LYS A 226 -12.65 22.85 -23.08
C LYS A 226 -13.67 23.83 -22.49
N CYS A 227 -14.62 23.31 -21.71
CA CYS A 227 -15.60 24.13 -21.00
C CYS A 227 -16.12 23.38 -19.78
N ASP A 228 -16.67 24.08 -18.79
CA ASP A 228 -17.11 23.41 -17.56
C ASP A 228 -18.55 22.87 -17.65
N ASN A 229 -19.41 23.50 -18.46
CA ASN A 229 -20.87 23.29 -18.41
C ASN A 229 -21.42 22.28 -19.43
N SER A 230 -20.58 21.45 -20.04
CA SER A 230 -21.02 20.45 -21.04
C SER A 230 -21.13 19.04 -20.44
N LYS A 231 -22.08 18.25 -20.97
CA LYS A 231 -22.22 16.82 -20.65
C LYS A 231 -21.35 15.91 -21.52
N VAL A 232 -20.70 16.46 -22.55
CA VAL A 232 -19.82 15.73 -23.45
C VAL A 232 -18.40 15.79 -22.90
N ARG A 233 -17.74 14.63 -22.79
CA ARG A 233 -16.38 14.54 -22.27
C ARG A 233 -15.37 14.16 -23.34
N PHE A 234 -14.21 14.81 -23.33
CA PHE A 234 -13.03 14.30 -24.00
C PHE A 234 -12.29 13.37 -23.04
N ILE A 235 -11.92 12.18 -23.53
CA ILE A 235 -11.22 11.16 -22.74
C ILE A 235 -9.83 10.97 -23.33
N CYS A 236 -8.81 11.42 -22.61
CA CYS A 236 -7.41 11.25 -23.01
C CYS A 236 -6.66 10.37 -22.01
N LYS A 237 -5.36 10.19 -22.28
CA LYS A 237 -4.48 9.30 -21.55
C LYS A 237 -4.42 9.61 -20.05
N ASN A 238 -4.37 10.89 -19.68
CA ASN A 238 -4.17 11.31 -18.30
C ASN A 238 -5.40 11.98 -17.66
N ASP A 239 -6.35 12.45 -18.46
CA ASP A 239 -7.44 13.31 -17.95
C ASP A 239 -8.77 13.04 -18.65
N ILE A 240 -9.85 13.49 -18.00
CA ILE A 240 -11.19 13.54 -18.59
C ILE A 240 -11.75 14.94 -18.32
N PHE A 241 -12.09 15.67 -19.37
CA PHE A 241 -12.67 17.00 -19.21
C PHE A 241 -13.83 17.26 -20.16
N ASN A 242 -14.66 18.21 -19.76
CA ASN A 242 -15.86 18.60 -20.49
C ASN A 242 -15.47 19.45 -21.73
N ILE A 243 -16.17 19.23 -22.84
CA ILE A 243 -15.94 19.93 -24.11
C ILE A 243 -17.24 20.44 -24.74
N LYS A 244 -17.16 21.54 -25.50
CA LYS A 244 -18.34 22.13 -26.17
C LYS A 244 -18.91 21.16 -27.22
N GLU A 245 -20.17 20.78 -27.06
CA GLU A 245 -20.89 19.82 -27.93
C GLU A 245 -20.97 20.30 -29.39
N ASN A 246 -21.10 21.62 -29.58
CA ASN A 246 -21.49 22.28 -30.81
C ASN A 246 -20.44 22.19 -31.93
N LYS A 247 -19.16 21.97 -31.61
CA LYS A 247 -18.05 22.00 -32.59
C LYS A 247 -17.74 20.64 -33.21
N LEU A 248 -18.11 19.52 -32.56
CA LEU A 248 -17.72 18.16 -32.96
C LEU A 248 -18.90 17.18 -32.93
N VAL A 249 -20.12 17.67 -33.17
CA VAL A 249 -21.39 16.92 -32.97
C VAL A 249 -21.37 15.53 -33.61
N ASN A 250 -20.87 15.42 -34.85
CA ASN A 250 -20.85 14.17 -35.62
C ASN A 250 -19.83 13.14 -35.11
N GLU A 251 -18.95 13.53 -34.20
CA GLU A 251 -17.89 12.69 -33.65
C GLU A 251 -18.20 12.22 -32.22
N ILE A 252 -19.31 12.72 -31.65
CA ILE A 252 -19.72 12.38 -30.30
C ILE A 252 -20.31 10.98 -30.28
N LEU A 253 -19.67 10.12 -29.51
CA LEU A 253 -20.14 8.78 -29.20
C LEU A 253 -21.01 8.84 -27.96
N ASN A 254 -22.02 7.98 -27.85
CA ASN A 254 -22.77 7.78 -26.62
C ASN A 254 -22.80 6.29 -26.28
N ASP A 255 -21.90 5.87 -25.39
CA ASP A 255 -21.65 4.45 -25.12
C ASP A 255 -21.14 4.25 -23.69
N SER A 256 -21.03 2.99 -23.28
CA SER A 256 -20.32 2.56 -22.06
C SER A 256 -19.03 1.88 -22.44
N ILE A 257 -17.90 2.43 -21.98
CA ILE A 257 -16.58 1.95 -22.37
C ILE A 257 -15.67 1.76 -21.16
N ILE A 258 -14.73 0.83 -21.32
CA ILE A 258 -13.56 0.70 -20.47
C ILE A 258 -12.40 1.25 -21.28
N PHE A 259 -11.65 2.19 -20.73
CA PHE A 259 -10.49 2.74 -21.40
C PHE A 259 -9.26 2.72 -20.49
N PHE A 260 -8.10 2.66 -21.13
CA PHE A 260 -6.82 2.59 -20.46
C PHE A 260 -5.71 3.01 -21.43
N ASN A 261 -4.52 3.24 -20.88
CA ASN A 261 -3.31 3.42 -21.65
C ASN A 261 -2.55 2.09 -21.71
N ILE A 262 -2.17 1.67 -22.92
CA ILE A 262 -1.37 0.46 -23.14
C ILE A 262 0.09 0.62 -22.70
N ASN A 263 0.59 1.85 -22.68
CA ASN A 263 1.94 2.17 -22.24
C ASN A 263 1.94 2.42 -20.72
N GLU A 264 3.11 2.55 -20.09
CA GLU A 264 3.36 2.77 -18.65
C GLU A 264 2.18 3.24 -17.77
N GLN A 265 2.10 2.69 -16.56
CA GLN A 265 1.05 2.95 -15.55
C GLN A 265 -0.37 2.60 -16.05
N ILE A 266 -0.54 1.32 -16.43
CA ILE A 266 -1.84 0.79 -16.85
C ILE A 266 -2.86 0.99 -15.73
N ASP A 267 -3.93 1.71 -16.06
CA ASP A 267 -5.07 1.93 -15.18
C ASP A 267 -6.35 1.86 -15.99
N PHE A 268 -7.22 0.92 -15.61
CA PHE A 268 -8.53 0.74 -16.25
C PHE A 268 -9.51 1.73 -15.65
N LYS A 269 -10.21 2.46 -16.52
CA LYS A 269 -11.24 3.43 -16.15
C LYS A 269 -12.54 3.11 -16.88
N TYR A 270 -13.67 3.41 -16.25
CA TYR A 270 -14.99 3.22 -16.83
C TYR A 270 -15.64 4.56 -17.11
N TYR A 271 -16.25 4.71 -18.29
CA TYR A 271 -17.06 5.86 -18.63
C TYR A 271 -18.35 5.41 -19.31
N GLN A 272 -19.45 6.09 -18.98
CA GLN A 272 -20.76 5.89 -19.60
C GLN A 272 -21.38 7.25 -19.90
N GLY A 273 -21.72 7.48 -21.16
CA GLY A 273 -22.36 8.71 -21.63
C GLY A 273 -21.74 9.22 -22.93
N LYS A 274 -21.90 10.53 -23.18
CA LYS A 274 -21.39 11.17 -24.39
C LYS A 274 -19.89 11.46 -24.30
N PHE A 275 -19.09 11.01 -25.27
CA PHE A 275 -17.64 11.29 -25.29
C PHE A 275 -17.04 11.38 -26.69
N ILE A 276 -15.83 11.95 -26.73
CA ILE A 276 -14.90 11.87 -27.85
C ILE A 276 -13.60 11.24 -27.33
N PRO A 277 -13.09 10.16 -27.93
CA PRO A 277 -11.87 9.50 -27.48
C PRO A 277 -10.62 10.22 -28.01
N GLY A 278 -9.60 10.30 -27.18
CA GLY A 278 -8.24 10.69 -27.57
C GLY A 278 -7.34 9.48 -27.78
N ASP A 279 -6.05 9.63 -27.48
CA ASP A 279 -5.05 8.55 -27.57
C ASP A 279 -5.14 7.58 -26.38
N ILE A 280 -6.24 6.81 -26.35
CA ILE A 280 -6.55 5.78 -25.36
C ILE A 280 -6.95 4.48 -26.07
N SER A 281 -6.75 3.35 -25.41
CA SER A 281 -7.26 2.06 -25.89
C SER A 281 -8.60 1.74 -25.22
N ILE A 282 -9.56 1.24 -26.00
CA ILE A 282 -10.94 0.99 -25.56
C ILE A 282 -11.27 -0.50 -25.62
N ILE A 283 -11.93 -1.00 -24.57
CA ILE A 283 -12.52 -2.33 -24.46
C ILE A 283 -13.98 -2.19 -24.01
N LYS A 284 -14.86 -3.03 -24.54
CA LYS A 284 -16.21 -3.23 -24.01
C LYS A 284 -16.68 -4.66 -24.18
N SER A 285 -17.81 -5.01 -23.58
CA SER A 285 -18.38 -6.37 -23.71
C SER A 285 -19.05 -6.54 -25.08
N VAL A 286 -19.01 -7.74 -25.64
CA VAL A 286 -19.74 -8.07 -26.88
C VAL A 286 -21.24 -7.90 -26.69
N ASP A 287 -21.76 -8.42 -25.57
CA ASP A 287 -23.17 -8.34 -25.21
C ASP A 287 -23.32 -7.96 -23.72
N ASN A 288 -23.95 -6.80 -23.46
CA ASN A 288 -24.21 -6.32 -22.11
C ASN A 288 -25.26 -7.13 -21.34
N ASN A 289 -26.04 -7.96 -22.03
CA ASN A 289 -27.01 -8.89 -21.46
C ASN A 289 -26.39 -10.26 -21.16
N PHE A 290 -25.12 -10.46 -21.52
CA PHE A 290 -24.35 -11.63 -21.13
C PHE A 290 -23.24 -11.26 -20.13
N LEU A 291 -22.50 -10.19 -20.42
CA LEU A 291 -21.41 -9.67 -19.62
C LEU A 291 -21.60 -8.17 -19.44
N ARG A 292 -21.91 -7.75 -18.21
CA ARG A 292 -22.09 -6.32 -17.91
C ARG A 292 -20.79 -5.58 -18.14
N HIS A 293 -20.84 -4.46 -18.87
CA HIS A 293 -19.68 -3.60 -19.13
C HIS A 293 -18.99 -3.18 -17.83
N LYS A 294 -19.79 -2.84 -16.81
CA LYS A 294 -19.30 -2.43 -15.50
C LYS A 294 -18.74 -3.60 -14.68
N TYR A 295 -19.26 -4.82 -14.86
CA TYR A 295 -18.66 -6.02 -14.25
C TYR A 295 -17.31 -6.33 -14.88
N LEU A 296 -17.20 -6.25 -16.21
CA LEU A 296 -15.92 -6.41 -16.93
C LEU A 296 -14.89 -5.38 -16.44
N TYR A 297 -15.30 -4.13 -16.24
CA TYR A 297 -14.45 -3.08 -15.63
C TYR A 297 -13.93 -3.49 -14.24
N LEU A 298 -14.82 -3.96 -13.36
CA LEU A 298 -14.43 -4.38 -12.01
C LEU A 298 -13.47 -5.58 -12.06
N LEU A 299 -13.72 -6.55 -12.95
CA LEU A 299 -12.87 -7.71 -13.14
C LEU A 299 -11.46 -7.34 -13.61
N LEU A 300 -11.33 -6.41 -14.56
CA LEU A 300 -10.03 -5.92 -15.03
C LEU A 300 -9.29 -5.12 -13.95
N THR A 301 -10.01 -4.24 -13.24
CA THR A 301 -9.44 -3.40 -12.19
C THR A 301 -8.92 -4.23 -11.02
N THR A 302 -9.66 -5.26 -10.62
CA THR A 302 -9.25 -6.15 -9.51
C THR A 302 -8.11 -7.08 -9.88
N ASN A 303 -8.06 -7.55 -11.14
CA ASN A 303 -6.96 -8.37 -11.65
C ASN A 303 -5.78 -7.57 -12.19
N LYS A 304 -5.80 -6.23 -12.08
CA LYS A 304 -4.78 -5.34 -12.67
C LYS A 304 -3.34 -5.75 -12.37
N VAL A 305 -3.04 -6.10 -11.12
CA VAL A 305 -1.68 -6.52 -10.72
C VAL A 305 -1.26 -7.80 -11.44
N ASN A 306 -2.15 -8.80 -11.52
CA ASN A 306 -1.88 -10.07 -12.20
C ASN A 306 -1.77 -9.88 -13.72
N ILE A 307 -2.60 -9.00 -14.29
CA ILE A 307 -2.56 -8.65 -15.70
C ILE A 307 -1.20 -8.01 -16.03
N ILE A 308 -0.77 -7.03 -15.25
CA ILE A 308 0.52 -6.36 -15.44
C ILE A 308 1.67 -7.36 -15.26
N SER A 309 1.65 -8.20 -14.22
CA SER A 309 2.76 -9.13 -13.96
C SER A 309 2.93 -10.17 -15.08
N ASN A 310 1.84 -10.60 -15.71
CA ASN A 310 1.85 -11.72 -16.65
C ASN A 310 1.91 -11.27 -18.12
N TYR A 311 1.40 -10.08 -18.43
CA TYR A 311 1.19 -9.63 -19.81
C TYR A 311 1.91 -8.32 -20.17
N PHE A 312 2.55 -7.63 -19.23
CA PHE A 312 3.35 -6.45 -19.55
C PHE A 312 4.69 -6.84 -20.17
N ASP A 313 4.97 -6.35 -21.38
CA ASP A 313 6.26 -6.52 -22.03
C ASP A 313 7.23 -5.43 -21.56
N LYS A 314 8.17 -5.81 -20.69
CA LYS A 314 9.20 -4.89 -20.16
C LYS A 314 10.14 -4.33 -21.23
N LYS A 315 10.37 -5.06 -22.34
CA LYS A 315 11.26 -4.60 -23.41
C LYS A 315 10.56 -3.54 -24.27
N GLN A 316 9.28 -3.73 -24.55
CA GLN A 316 8.48 -2.81 -25.35
C GLN A 316 7.81 -1.72 -24.52
N ASN A 317 7.87 -1.84 -23.20
CA ASN A 317 7.27 -0.92 -22.22
C ASN A 317 5.77 -0.70 -22.42
N LYS A 318 5.06 -1.77 -22.80
CA LYS A 318 3.62 -1.75 -23.08
C LYS A 318 2.96 -3.10 -22.76
N LEU A 319 1.64 -3.08 -22.63
CA LEU A 319 0.84 -4.31 -22.48
C LEU A 319 0.87 -5.14 -23.76
N ASN A 320 1.15 -6.43 -23.64
CA ASN A 320 1.04 -7.36 -24.74
C ASN A 320 -0.44 -7.74 -24.94
N LEU A 321 -1.12 -7.01 -25.84
CA LEU A 321 -2.53 -7.17 -26.13
C LEU A 321 -2.88 -8.56 -26.69
N ASP A 322 -1.99 -9.18 -27.47
CA ASP A 322 -2.20 -10.51 -28.03
C ASP A 322 -2.24 -11.59 -26.92
N ARG A 323 -1.30 -11.52 -25.97
CA ARG A 323 -1.29 -12.44 -24.82
C ARG A 323 -2.43 -12.16 -23.84
N LEU A 324 -2.85 -10.89 -23.70
CA LEU A 324 -4.01 -10.53 -22.87
C LEU A 324 -5.28 -11.22 -23.38
N MET A 325 -5.42 -11.46 -24.68
CA MET A 325 -6.60 -12.13 -25.24
C MET A 325 -6.79 -13.56 -24.74
N ASP A 326 -5.72 -14.23 -24.30
CA ASP A 326 -5.79 -15.59 -23.73
C ASP A 326 -6.22 -15.61 -22.25
N PHE A 327 -6.37 -14.44 -21.62
CA PHE A 327 -6.81 -14.31 -20.23
C PHE A 327 -8.20 -14.93 -20.05
N GLU A 328 -8.34 -15.80 -19.06
CA GLU A 328 -9.61 -16.46 -18.74
C GLU A 328 -10.41 -15.62 -17.75
N ILE A 329 -11.68 -15.45 -18.05
CA ILE A 329 -12.61 -14.73 -17.18
C ILE A 329 -13.78 -15.61 -16.77
N PHE A 330 -14.20 -15.45 -15.51
CA PHE A 330 -15.38 -16.09 -14.96
C PHE A 330 -16.59 -15.17 -15.10
N ILE A 331 -17.62 -15.67 -15.77
CA ILE A 331 -18.86 -14.96 -16.08
C ILE A 331 -19.98 -15.63 -15.30
N PRO A 332 -20.33 -15.11 -14.11
CA PRO A 332 -21.47 -15.58 -13.35
C PRO A 332 -22.79 -15.06 -13.98
N PRO A 333 -23.96 -15.58 -13.58
CA PRO A 333 -25.26 -15.04 -13.98
C PRO A 333 -25.38 -13.52 -13.75
N LEU A 334 -26.17 -12.83 -14.58
CA LEU A 334 -26.35 -11.37 -14.51
C LEU A 334 -26.72 -10.88 -13.10
N ARG A 335 -27.58 -11.62 -12.39
CA ARG A 335 -27.95 -11.30 -11.00
C ARG A 335 -26.75 -11.13 -10.08
N ILE A 336 -25.74 -11.99 -10.22
CA ILE A 336 -24.49 -11.94 -9.43
C ILE A 336 -23.62 -10.79 -9.93
N GLN A 337 -23.51 -10.59 -11.24
CA GLN A 337 -22.78 -9.45 -11.80
C GLN A 337 -23.33 -8.12 -11.26
N ASP A 338 -24.66 -7.93 -11.31
CA ASP A 338 -25.36 -6.73 -10.84
C ASP A 338 -25.25 -6.55 -9.32
N LEU A 339 -25.32 -7.65 -8.55
CA LEU A 339 -25.05 -7.62 -7.10
C LEU A 339 -23.64 -7.10 -6.81
N LEU A 340 -22.63 -7.65 -7.48
CA LEU A 340 -21.24 -7.25 -7.29
C LEU A 340 -20.99 -5.79 -7.69
N ILE A 341 -21.60 -5.33 -8.79
CA ILE A 341 -21.55 -3.93 -9.20
C ILE A 341 -22.11 -3.02 -8.10
N LYS A 342 -23.34 -3.29 -7.64
CA LYS A 342 -24.02 -2.49 -6.60
C LYS A 342 -23.24 -2.48 -5.29
N THR A 343 -22.70 -3.64 -4.90
CA THR A 343 -21.82 -3.77 -3.74
C THR A 343 -20.59 -2.87 -3.91
N MET A 344 -19.86 -2.97 -5.01
CA MET A 344 -18.65 -2.17 -5.24
C MET A 344 -18.93 -0.67 -5.28
N GLU A 345 -20.01 -0.23 -5.93
CA GLU A 345 -20.42 1.17 -5.95
C GLU A 345 -20.69 1.74 -4.56
N LYS A 346 -21.22 0.93 -3.64
CA LYS A 346 -21.44 1.32 -2.24
C LYS A 346 -20.13 1.38 -1.45
N TYR A 347 -19.22 0.42 -1.64
CA TYR A 347 -18.00 0.31 -0.86
C TYR A 347 -16.88 1.24 -1.33
N PHE A 348 -16.80 1.54 -2.63
CA PHE A 348 -15.67 2.29 -3.19
C PHE A 348 -15.52 3.73 -2.65
N PRO A 349 -16.60 4.53 -2.50
CA PRO A 349 -16.50 5.86 -1.90
C PRO A 349 -16.01 5.79 -0.45
N ILE A 350 -16.57 4.87 0.35
CA ILE A 350 -16.19 4.66 1.75
C ILE A 350 -14.72 4.28 1.86
N HIS A 351 -14.25 3.39 0.98
CA HIS A 351 -12.85 2.96 0.94
C HIS A 351 -11.90 4.11 0.61
N ILE A 352 -12.24 4.95 -0.37
CA ILE A 352 -11.48 6.16 -0.70
C ILE A 352 -11.41 7.11 0.50
N ASP A 353 -12.53 7.33 1.18
CA ASP A 353 -12.58 8.22 2.34
C ASP A 353 -11.72 7.68 3.49
N ILE A 354 -11.77 6.37 3.77
CA ILE A 354 -10.89 5.73 4.75
C ILE A 354 -9.41 5.92 4.38
N LEU A 355 -9.04 5.69 3.11
CA LEU A 355 -7.66 5.87 2.64
C LEU A 355 -7.17 7.33 2.73
N LYS A 356 -8.08 8.31 2.71
CA LYS A 356 -7.76 9.73 2.91
C LYS A 356 -7.70 10.14 4.39
N ILE A 357 -8.60 9.60 5.21
CA ILE A 357 -8.75 9.99 6.63
C ILE A 357 -7.67 9.34 7.49
N LEU A 358 -7.46 8.02 7.32
CA LEU A 358 -6.61 7.23 8.21
C LEU A 358 -5.14 7.71 8.25
N PRO A 359 -4.52 8.15 7.14
CA PRO A 359 -3.19 8.77 7.20
C PRO A 359 -3.14 10.02 8.07
N LYS A 360 -4.16 10.88 7.99
CA LYS A 360 -4.24 12.12 8.80
C LYS A 360 -4.39 11.81 10.28
N GLU A 361 -5.18 10.78 10.62
CA GLU A 361 -5.33 10.33 12.00
C GLU A 361 -4.03 9.74 12.57
N ILE A 362 -3.31 8.95 11.76
CA ILE A 362 -1.99 8.41 12.13
C ILE A 362 -1.02 9.56 12.40
N GLU A 363 -0.95 10.55 11.51
CA GLU A 363 -0.09 11.74 11.68
C GLU A 363 -0.43 12.50 12.98
N LYS A 364 -1.72 12.74 13.24
CA LYS A 364 -2.17 13.40 14.48
C LYS A 364 -1.78 12.59 15.72
N LEU A 365 -1.94 11.27 15.69
CA LEU A 365 -1.55 10.39 16.80
C LEU A 365 -0.04 10.36 17.02
N MET A 366 0.76 10.34 15.95
CA MET A 366 2.22 10.43 16.06
C MET A 366 2.65 11.77 16.66
N ASN A 367 2.04 12.88 16.25
CA ASN A 367 2.31 14.20 16.83
C ASN A 367 1.96 14.23 18.33
N ASN A 368 0.80 13.69 18.71
CA ASN A 368 0.44 13.55 20.12
C ASN A 368 1.44 12.68 20.88
N TYR A 369 1.80 11.52 20.34
CA TYR A 369 2.81 10.64 20.94
C TYR A 369 4.12 11.39 21.22
N HIS A 370 4.66 12.12 20.23
CA HIS A 370 5.89 12.88 20.41
C HIS A 370 5.76 13.98 21.47
N ASN A 371 4.64 14.73 21.47
CA ASN A 371 4.39 15.76 22.48
C ASN A 371 4.30 15.18 23.88
N TYR A 372 3.49 14.14 24.10
CA TYR A 372 3.33 13.51 25.41
C TYR A 372 4.63 12.86 25.88
N ARG A 373 5.36 12.18 25.00
CA ARG A 373 6.67 11.61 25.33
C ARG A 373 7.63 12.71 25.81
N ASP A 374 7.75 13.81 25.08
CA ASP A 374 8.67 14.87 25.44
C ASP A 374 8.26 15.57 26.75
N LEU A 375 6.95 15.74 26.99
CA LEU A 375 6.39 16.21 28.27
C LEU A 375 6.72 15.29 29.44
N LEU A 376 6.51 13.97 29.26
CA LEU A 376 6.75 12.97 30.31
C LEU A 376 8.22 12.90 30.73
N PHE A 377 9.16 13.30 29.86
CA PHE A 377 10.59 13.35 30.16
C PHE A 377 11.13 14.77 30.42
N LEU A 378 10.27 15.76 30.68
CA LEU A 378 10.70 17.14 30.98
C LEU A 378 11.57 17.25 32.23
N PHE A 379 11.27 16.44 33.25
CA PHE A 379 12.03 16.36 34.51
C PHE A 379 13.52 16.08 34.27
N ASP A 380 13.88 15.51 33.12
CA ASP A 380 15.26 15.20 32.78
C ASP A 380 16.07 16.40 32.27
N ASN A 381 15.43 17.54 32.03
CA ASN A 381 16.09 18.80 31.68
C ASN A 381 16.38 19.68 32.91
N GLU A 382 15.78 19.37 34.05
CA GLU A 382 16.04 20.05 35.32
C GLU A 382 17.37 19.54 35.88
N LYS A 383 18.34 20.46 36.02
CA LYS A 383 19.72 20.15 36.41
C LYS A 383 19.86 19.86 37.89
#